data_AF-A0A8C5B363-F1
#
_entry.id   AF-A0A8C5B363-F1
#
_cell.length_a   1.000
_cell.length_b   1.000
_cell.length_c   1.000
_cell.angle_alpha   90.00
_cell.angle_beta   90.00
_cell.angle_gamma   90.00
#
_symmetry.space_group_name_H-M   'P 1'
#
loop_
_entity.id
_entity.type
_entity.pdbx_description
1 polymer ?
#
loop_
_entity_poly.entity_id
_entity_poly.type
_entity_poly.pdbx_seq_one_letter_code
_entity_poly.pdbx_strand_id
1 'polypeptide(L)'
;MSSMEMNPESKKQVDNFCQSLTKEAEALLSKQFPQSMAEMDVLLKTCLSRPDLVRAPLDIPIPDPAKEEAKRKKKEEKEAAAGKKEEGDKEDKEDEGPPCGPICCNEHVERALREVKPQINSLKEKLNTVSMWMQLQIPQIEDGNNFGVAVQEKVFEMLTLTRTKIEAFQTQISKYYSERGDAVAKASKQPHVGDYRQLVHELDQYQYSELRLVVLEIRNTYVRPLVLITERGFTSGHKCTRTQVLLQPLATHSYKPNPLQRIVFIIGSCKTPYSGFRLDIPASVWTIQWHHSLFESLV
;
A
#
# COMPACT_ATOMS: atom_id res chain seq x y z
N MET A 1 27.93 32.03 -7.90
CA MET A 1 27.60 31.28 -9.13
C MET A 1 26.79 32.21 -10.02
N SER A 2 27.19 32.38 -11.29
CA SER A 2 26.43 33.21 -12.23
C SER A 2 25.05 32.59 -12.41
N SER A 3 23.98 33.36 -12.18
CA SER A 3 22.62 32.92 -12.46
C SER A 3 22.55 32.59 -13.95
N MET A 4 22.37 31.32 -14.31
CA MET A 4 22.09 30.95 -15.69
C MET A 4 20.80 31.65 -16.10
N GLU A 5 20.88 32.59 -17.05
CA GLU A 5 19.70 33.26 -17.59
C GLU A 5 18.90 32.24 -18.40
N MET A 6 17.77 31.81 -17.84
CA MET A 6 16.80 31.01 -18.56
C MET A 6 16.06 31.90 -19.57
N ASN A 7 15.86 31.38 -20.80
CA ASN A 7 14.99 32.03 -21.78
C ASN A 7 13.61 32.31 -21.15
N PRO A 8 13.06 33.55 -21.29
CA PRO A 8 11.72 33.90 -20.83
C PRO A 8 10.62 32.90 -21.19
N GLU A 9 10.70 32.27 -22.35
CA GLU A 9 9.73 31.25 -22.78
C GLU A 9 9.82 29.99 -21.90
N SER A 10 11.03 29.47 -21.67
CA SER A 10 11.26 28.31 -20.79
C SER A 10 10.82 28.61 -19.36
N LYS A 11 11.10 29.83 -18.87
CA LYS A 11 10.64 30.27 -17.53
C LYS A 11 9.11 30.23 -17.44
N LYS A 12 8.42 30.79 -18.44
CA LYS A 12 6.95 30.79 -18.51
C LYS A 12 6.37 29.36 -18.55
N GLN A 13 7.02 28.45 -19.26
CA GLN A 13 6.59 27.03 -19.30
C GLN A 13 6.69 26.37 -17.91
N VAL A 14 7.80 26.57 -17.20
CA VAL A 14 7.99 26.03 -15.84
C VAL A 14 6.98 26.63 -14.87
N ASP A 15 6.78 27.96 -14.90
CA ASP A 15 5.82 28.64 -14.02
C ASP A 15 4.38 28.13 -14.26
N ASN A 16 3.99 27.93 -15.52
CA ASN A 16 2.69 27.35 -15.87
C ASN A 16 2.55 25.91 -15.34
N PHE A 17 3.60 25.10 -15.44
CA PHE A 17 3.61 23.73 -14.90
C PHE A 17 3.44 23.74 -13.38
N CYS A 18 4.20 24.55 -12.65
CA CYS A 18 4.10 24.69 -11.19
C CYS A 18 2.69 25.10 -10.76
N GLN A 19 2.07 26.06 -11.46
CA GLN A 19 0.70 26.49 -11.19
C GLN A 19 -0.33 25.39 -11.47
N SER A 20 -0.18 24.66 -12.58
CA SER A 20 -1.05 23.53 -12.91
C SER A 20 -0.96 22.43 -11.86
N LEU A 21 0.26 22.04 -11.49
CA LEU A 21 0.52 21.01 -10.49
C LEU A 21 -0.04 21.39 -9.12
N THR A 22 0.08 22.67 -8.74
CA THR A 22 -0.48 23.19 -7.48
C THR A 22 -1.99 23.05 -7.45
N LYS A 23 -2.68 23.48 -8.53
CA LYS A 23 -4.14 23.33 -8.66
C LYS A 23 -4.58 21.88 -8.60
N GLU A 24 -3.83 20.99 -9.26
CA GLU A 24 -4.11 19.56 -9.26
C GLU A 24 -3.94 18.95 -7.86
N ALA A 25 -2.83 19.23 -7.17
CA ALA A 25 -2.56 18.75 -5.82
C ALA A 25 -3.60 19.26 -4.81
N GLU A 26 -3.98 20.54 -4.88
CA GLU A 26 -5.03 21.10 -4.03
C GLU A 26 -6.38 20.43 -4.29
N ALA A 27 -6.74 20.15 -5.55
CA ALA A 27 -7.96 19.44 -5.90
C ALA A 27 -7.94 17.98 -5.42
N LEU A 28 -6.79 17.31 -5.51
CA LEU A 28 -6.59 15.97 -4.99
C LEU A 28 -6.85 15.92 -3.49
N LEU A 29 -6.19 16.79 -2.74
CA LEU A 29 -6.30 16.85 -1.29
C LEU A 29 -7.71 17.25 -0.84
N SER A 30 -8.25 18.34 -1.38
CA SER A 30 -9.53 18.89 -0.89
C SER A 30 -10.76 18.07 -1.27
N LYS A 31 -10.75 17.38 -2.41
CA LYS A 31 -11.94 16.72 -2.97
C LYS A 31 -11.73 15.24 -3.20
N GLN A 32 -10.70 14.87 -3.95
CA GLN A 32 -10.56 13.48 -4.41
C GLN A 32 -10.15 12.52 -3.30
N PHE A 33 -9.32 12.94 -2.34
CA PHE A 33 -8.88 12.07 -1.24
C PHE A 33 -10.05 11.69 -0.33
N PRO A 34 -10.89 12.64 0.15
CA PRO A 34 -12.10 12.30 0.89
C PRO A 34 -13.06 11.38 0.13
N GLN A 35 -13.25 11.61 -1.17
CA GLN A 35 -14.08 10.75 -2.03
C GLN A 35 -13.50 9.34 -2.14
N SER A 36 -12.20 9.23 -2.42
CA SER A 36 -11.49 7.95 -2.55
C SER A 36 -11.56 7.16 -1.23
N MET A 37 -11.50 7.82 -0.08
CA MET A 37 -11.69 7.16 1.22
C MET A 37 -13.07 6.50 1.34
N ALA A 38 -14.13 7.23 0.99
CA ALA A 38 -15.49 6.70 1.03
C ALA A 38 -15.67 5.53 0.06
N GLU A 39 -15.08 5.60 -1.13
CA GLU A 39 -15.04 4.49 -2.09
C GLU A 39 -14.36 3.26 -1.51
N MET A 40 -13.26 3.42 -0.76
CA MET A 40 -12.57 2.29 -0.13
C MET A 40 -13.42 1.65 0.96
N ASP A 41 -14.16 2.45 1.74
CA ASP A 41 -15.10 1.93 2.74
C ASP A 41 -16.25 1.15 2.11
N VAL A 42 -16.74 1.59 0.94
CA VAL A 42 -17.72 0.82 0.16
C VAL A 42 -17.11 -0.49 -0.31
N LEU A 43 -15.91 -0.46 -0.90
CA LEU A 43 -15.22 -1.64 -1.41
C LEU A 43 -14.99 -2.71 -0.32
N LEU A 44 -14.62 -2.29 0.89
CA LEU A 44 -14.47 -3.17 2.05
C LEU A 44 -15.79 -3.86 2.45
N LYS A 45 -16.92 -3.16 2.29
CA LYS A 45 -18.27 -3.62 2.66
C LYS A 45 -18.99 -4.39 1.54
N THR A 46 -18.53 -4.32 0.30
CA THR A 46 -19.17 -5.00 -0.84
C THR A 46 -18.34 -6.17 -1.35
N CYS A 47 -17.05 -5.96 -1.58
CA CYS A 47 -16.18 -6.95 -2.25
C CYS A 47 -15.32 -7.76 -1.29
N LEU A 48 -15.03 -7.21 -0.10
CA LEU A 48 -14.04 -7.77 0.84
C LEU A 48 -14.62 -8.10 2.22
N SER A 49 -15.93 -8.43 2.28
CA SER A 49 -16.68 -8.54 3.55
C SER A 49 -16.72 -9.95 4.13
N ARG A 50 -16.53 -10.99 3.30
CA ARG A 50 -16.69 -12.39 3.72
C ARG A 50 -15.49 -13.26 3.32
N PRO A 51 -14.47 -13.41 4.18
CA PRO A 51 -13.32 -14.29 3.90
C PRO A 51 -13.70 -15.77 3.82
N ASP A 52 -14.79 -16.19 4.46
CA ASP A 52 -15.19 -17.60 4.58
C ASP A 52 -15.72 -18.21 3.26
N LEU A 53 -16.03 -17.38 2.26
CA LEU A 53 -16.59 -17.83 0.97
C LEU A 53 -15.54 -18.01 -0.12
N VAL A 54 -14.26 -17.87 0.21
CA VAL A 54 -13.18 -17.80 -0.79
C VAL A 54 -12.79 -19.20 -1.30
N ARG A 55 -13.32 -20.29 -0.77
CA ARG A 55 -12.92 -21.64 -1.19
C ARG A 55 -13.44 -21.98 -2.60
N ALA A 56 -12.54 -22.01 -3.58
CA ALA A 56 -12.85 -22.45 -4.94
C ALA A 56 -12.90 -23.99 -5.06
N PRO A 57 -13.72 -24.55 -5.97
CA PRO A 57 -13.69 -25.98 -6.28
C PRO A 57 -12.33 -26.40 -6.86
N LEU A 58 -11.80 -27.53 -6.39
CA LEU A 58 -10.54 -28.10 -6.88
C LEU A 58 -10.78 -29.53 -7.36
N ASP A 59 -11.10 -29.67 -8.65
CA ASP A 59 -11.50 -30.95 -9.27
C ASP A 59 -10.28 -31.78 -9.71
N ILE A 60 -9.49 -32.20 -8.73
CA ILE A 60 -8.39 -33.16 -8.92
C ILE A 60 -8.90 -34.53 -8.45
N PRO A 61 -8.84 -35.60 -9.26
CA PRO A 61 -9.25 -36.93 -8.84
C PRO A 61 -8.50 -37.41 -7.59
N ILE A 62 -9.23 -37.93 -6.59
CA ILE A 62 -8.62 -38.50 -5.38
C ILE A 62 -8.23 -39.95 -5.70
N PRO A 63 -6.95 -40.35 -5.54
CA PRO A 63 -6.53 -41.72 -5.81
C PRO A 63 -7.19 -42.68 -4.85
N ASP A 64 -7.87 -43.68 -5.39
CA ASP A 64 -8.42 -44.79 -4.61
C ASP A 64 -7.32 -45.85 -4.44
N PRO A 65 -6.87 -46.15 -3.19
CA PRO A 65 -5.77 -47.08 -2.96
C PRO A 65 -6.03 -48.46 -3.55
N ALA A 66 -7.28 -48.93 -3.59
CA ALA A 66 -7.62 -50.22 -4.18
C ALA A 66 -7.49 -50.22 -5.72
N LYS A 67 -7.85 -49.11 -6.37
CA LYS A 67 -7.71 -48.96 -7.83
C LYS A 67 -6.26 -48.75 -8.25
N GLU A 68 -5.50 -48.01 -7.47
CA GLU A 68 -4.06 -47.80 -7.70
C GLU A 68 -3.27 -49.10 -7.50
N GLU A 69 -3.58 -49.88 -6.46
CA GLU A 69 -2.95 -51.20 -6.25
C GLU A 69 -3.28 -52.17 -7.39
N ALA A 70 -4.53 -52.19 -7.87
CA ALA A 70 -4.92 -52.98 -9.04
C ALA A 70 -4.22 -52.51 -10.33
N LYS A 71 -4.02 -51.20 -10.51
CA LYS A 71 -3.29 -50.62 -11.65
C LYS A 71 -1.80 -50.96 -11.59
N ARG A 72 -1.19 -50.95 -10.39
CA ARG A 72 0.20 -51.40 -10.16
C ARG A 72 0.37 -52.88 -10.48
N LYS A 73 -0.48 -53.75 -9.95
CA LYS A 73 -0.46 -55.20 -10.25
C LYS A 73 -0.60 -55.48 -11.74
N LYS A 74 -1.53 -54.80 -12.44
CA LYS A 74 -1.67 -54.91 -13.91
C LYS A 74 -0.44 -54.42 -14.68
N LYS A 75 0.27 -53.41 -14.17
CA LYS A 75 1.48 -52.89 -14.80
C LYS A 75 2.66 -53.85 -14.60
N GLU A 76 2.81 -54.38 -13.39
CA GLU A 76 3.81 -55.42 -13.06
C GLU A 76 3.58 -56.70 -13.88
N GLU A 77 2.33 -57.14 -14.06
CA GLU A 77 1.99 -58.28 -14.93
C GLU A 77 2.31 -58.01 -16.41
N LYS A 78 2.05 -56.79 -16.90
CA LYS A 78 2.39 -56.39 -18.28
C LYS A 78 3.91 -56.30 -18.51
N GLU A 79 4.65 -55.76 -17.54
CA GLU A 79 6.11 -55.66 -17.60
C GLU A 79 6.79 -57.03 -17.44
N ALA A 80 6.21 -57.95 -16.64
CA ALA A 80 6.67 -59.32 -16.55
C ALA A 80 6.37 -60.14 -17.82
N ALA A 81 5.26 -59.85 -18.52
CA ALA A 81 4.90 -60.48 -19.79
C ALA A 81 5.70 -59.92 -20.99
N ALA A 82 6.14 -58.66 -20.93
CA ALA A 82 7.02 -58.04 -21.91
C ALA A 82 8.50 -58.30 -21.56
N GLY A 83 8.95 -59.55 -21.75
CA GLY A 83 10.32 -59.96 -21.42
C GLY A 83 11.40 -59.03 -22.00
N LYS A 84 12.35 -58.64 -21.14
CA LYS A 84 13.62 -57.94 -21.40
C LYS A 84 13.91 -57.65 -22.88
N LYS A 85 13.55 -56.46 -23.37
CA LYS A 85 14.31 -55.77 -24.43
C LYS A 85 14.89 -54.48 -23.86
N GLU A 86 16.13 -54.26 -24.23
CA GLU A 86 17.12 -53.38 -23.64
C GLU A 86 16.76 -51.89 -23.66
N GLU A 87 17.34 -51.23 -22.66
CA GLU A 87 17.70 -49.82 -22.51
C GLU A 87 17.61 -48.95 -23.77
N GLY A 88 16.73 -47.95 -23.74
CA GLY A 88 16.71 -46.90 -24.74
C GLY A 88 15.37 -46.18 -24.83
N ASP A 89 14.86 -45.64 -23.73
CA ASP A 89 14.16 -44.35 -23.75
C ASP A 89 13.82 -43.91 -22.33
N LYS A 90 14.57 -42.93 -21.83
CA LYS A 90 14.30 -42.25 -20.56
C LYS A 90 13.62 -40.89 -20.79
N GLU A 91 13.21 -40.59 -22.02
CA GLU A 91 12.72 -39.25 -22.38
C GLU A 91 11.19 -39.08 -22.47
N ASP A 92 10.38 -40.15 -22.54
CA ASP A 92 8.92 -39.98 -22.76
C ASP A 92 8.02 -40.36 -21.56
N LYS A 93 8.39 -39.98 -20.34
CA LYS A 93 7.46 -39.96 -19.17
C LYS A 93 7.00 -38.56 -18.77
N GLU A 94 7.34 -37.55 -19.56
CA GLU A 94 6.89 -36.16 -19.32
C GLU A 94 5.58 -35.81 -20.06
N ASP A 95 5.09 -36.67 -20.96
CA ASP A 95 3.96 -36.37 -21.87
C ASP A 95 2.61 -37.05 -21.53
N GLU A 96 2.53 -37.84 -20.45
CA GLU A 96 1.21 -38.16 -19.88
C GLU A 96 0.71 -36.89 -19.17
N GLY A 97 -0.05 -36.07 -19.89
CA GLY A 97 -0.69 -34.86 -19.37
C GLY A 97 -1.38 -35.10 -18.02
N PRO A 98 -1.49 -34.07 -17.18
CA PRO A 98 -1.93 -34.21 -15.80
C PRO A 98 -3.27 -34.98 -15.73
N PRO A 99 -3.48 -35.83 -14.71
CA PRO A 99 -4.65 -36.69 -14.60
C PRO A 99 -5.96 -35.94 -14.29
N CYS A 100 -5.99 -34.61 -14.45
CA CYS A 100 -7.10 -33.73 -14.13
C CYS A 100 -7.44 -32.80 -15.30
N GLY A 101 -8.70 -32.38 -15.38
CA GLY A 101 -9.15 -31.33 -16.29
C GLY A 101 -8.56 -29.94 -15.95
N PRO A 102 -8.91 -28.91 -16.74
CA PRO A 102 -8.42 -27.55 -16.49
C PRO A 102 -8.90 -27.04 -15.12
N ILE A 103 -7.95 -26.58 -14.30
CA ILE A 103 -8.22 -25.99 -12.98
C ILE A 103 -8.25 -24.47 -13.11
N CYS A 104 -9.41 -23.88 -12.85
CA CYS A 104 -9.62 -22.44 -13.00
C CYS A 104 -8.98 -21.61 -11.86
N CYS A 105 -8.80 -20.32 -12.13
CA CYS A 105 -8.50 -19.33 -11.10
C CYS A 105 -9.65 -19.18 -10.13
N ASN A 106 -9.36 -18.68 -8.93
CA ASN A 106 -10.38 -18.43 -7.93
C ASN A 106 -11.20 -17.18 -8.28
N GLU A 107 -12.47 -17.35 -8.63
CA GLU A 107 -13.33 -16.24 -9.08
C GLU A 107 -13.54 -15.13 -8.03
N HIS A 108 -13.55 -15.49 -6.74
CA HIS A 108 -13.71 -14.51 -5.66
C HIS A 108 -12.47 -13.64 -5.52
N VAL A 109 -11.28 -14.26 -5.56
CA VAL A 109 -10.00 -13.54 -5.53
C VAL A 109 -9.84 -12.72 -6.81
N GLU A 110 -10.18 -13.26 -7.98
CA GLU A 110 -10.13 -12.54 -9.26
C GLU A 110 -11.04 -11.30 -9.26
N ARG A 111 -12.26 -11.42 -8.74
CA ARG A 111 -13.17 -10.28 -8.60
C ARG A 111 -12.60 -9.22 -7.67
N ALA A 112 -12.08 -9.62 -6.51
CA ALA A 112 -11.43 -8.70 -5.59
C ALA A 112 -10.22 -8.01 -6.24
N LEU A 113 -9.36 -8.75 -6.94
CA LEU A 113 -8.22 -8.21 -7.66
C LEU A 113 -8.62 -7.21 -8.73
N ARG A 114 -9.71 -7.45 -9.45
CA ARG A 114 -10.24 -6.53 -10.49
C ARG A 114 -10.60 -5.16 -9.91
N GLU A 115 -11.16 -5.13 -8.71
CA GLU A 115 -11.53 -3.89 -8.03
C GLU A 115 -10.34 -3.22 -7.32
N VAL A 116 -9.41 -4.00 -6.75
CA VAL A 116 -8.29 -3.46 -5.96
C VAL A 116 -7.14 -2.94 -6.84
N LYS A 117 -6.84 -3.60 -7.97
CA LYS A 117 -5.74 -3.19 -8.87
C LYS A 117 -5.85 -1.73 -9.36
N PRO A 118 -7.03 -1.25 -9.83
CA PRO A 118 -7.21 0.15 -10.21
C PRO A 118 -6.95 1.13 -9.05
N GLN A 119 -7.30 0.75 -7.82
CA GLN A 119 -7.13 1.60 -6.64
C GLN A 119 -5.66 1.77 -6.26
N ILE A 120 -4.88 0.69 -6.40
CA ILE A 120 -3.41 0.73 -6.26
C ILE A 120 -2.80 1.70 -7.28
N ASN A 121 -3.19 1.61 -8.55
CA ASN A 121 -2.66 2.47 -9.60
C ASN A 121 -3.07 3.94 -9.41
N SER A 122 -4.35 4.18 -9.10
CA SER A 122 -4.85 5.54 -8.83
C SER A 122 -4.11 6.18 -7.66
N LEU A 123 -3.90 5.45 -6.56
CA LEU A 123 -3.17 5.98 -5.41
C LEU A 123 -1.71 6.30 -5.76
N LYS A 124 -1.04 5.48 -6.57
CA LYS A 124 0.33 5.76 -7.02
C LYS A 124 0.44 7.07 -7.78
N GLU A 125 -0.46 7.30 -8.75
CA GLU A 125 -0.48 8.53 -9.54
C GLU A 125 -0.73 9.76 -8.65
N LYS A 126 -1.74 9.66 -7.78
CA LYS A 126 -2.08 10.72 -6.80
C LYS A 126 -0.93 11.05 -5.87
N LEU A 127 -0.26 10.03 -5.32
CA LEU A 127 0.91 10.23 -4.46
C LEU A 127 2.08 10.85 -5.24
N ASN A 128 2.29 10.46 -6.50
CA ASN A 128 3.34 11.06 -7.33
C ASN A 128 3.10 12.55 -7.56
N THR A 129 1.86 12.96 -7.87
CA THR A 129 1.48 14.37 -8.02
C THR A 129 1.71 15.14 -6.72
N VAL A 130 1.25 14.64 -5.58
CA VAL A 130 1.41 15.30 -4.27
C VAL A 130 2.89 15.38 -3.86
N SER A 131 3.67 14.32 -4.09
CA SER A 131 5.11 14.31 -3.81
C SER A 131 5.87 15.34 -4.64
N MET A 132 5.58 15.43 -5.94
CA MET A 132 6.19 16.43 -6.82
C MET A 132 5.80 17.85 -6.40
N TRP A 133 4.52 18.08 -6.12
CA TRP A 133 4.04 19.37 -5.63
C TRP A 133 4.77 19.78 -4.35
N MET A 134 4.92 18.86 -3.39
CA MET A 134 5.59 19.09 -2.13
C MET A 134 7.08 19.46 -2.30
N GLN A 135 7.79 18.78 -3.19
CA GLN A 135 9.19 19.12 -3.50
C GLN A 135 9.34 20.54 -4.06
N LEU A 136 8.40 20.98 -4.90
CA LEU A 136 8.42 22.33 -5.46
C LEU A 136 8.07 23.42 -4.44
N GLN A 137 7.51 23.05 -3.27
CA GLN A 137 7.23 23.99 -2.18
C GLN A 137 8.43 24.19 -1.23
N ILE A 138 9.55 23.48 -1.43
CA ILE A 138 10.75 23.65 -0.59
C ILE A 138 11.38 25.02 -0.91
N PRO A 139 11.52 25.92 0.08
CA PRO A 139 12.10 27.24 -0.13
C PRO A 139 13.60 27.17 -0.41
N GLN A 140 14.20 28.31 -0.78
CA GLN A 140 15.65 28.40 -0.86
C GLN A 140 16.30 28.11 0.50
N ILE A 141 17.50 27.55 0.47
CA ILE A 141 18.25 27.20 1.67
C ILE A 141 18.71 28.50 2.34
N GLU A 142 18.28 28.71 3.59
CA GLU A 142 18.65 29.83 4.43
C GLU A 142 19.30 29.34 5.73
N ASP A 143 20.14 30.18 6.34
CA ASP A 143 20.81 29.87 7.61
C ASP A 143 19.87 30.24 8.78
N GLY A 144 19.02 29.27 9.17
CA GLY A 144 18.04 29.41 10.25
C GLY A 144 16.58 29.35 9.78
N ASN A 145 15.62 29.29 10.72
CA ASN A 145 14.17 29.17 10.44
C ASN A 145 13.75 27.92 9.61
N ASN A 146 14.54 26.85 9.70
CA ASN A 146 14.35 25.61 8.93
C ASN A 146 13.31 24.64 9.52
N PHE A 147 12.58 25.03 10.57
CA PHE A 147 11.59 24.16 11.19
C PHE A 147 10.48 23.74 10.21
N GLY A 148 10.01 24.70 9.41
CA GLY A 148 9.02 24.43 8.36
C GLY A 148 9.54 23.37 7.40
N VAL A 149 10.75 23.56 6.89
CA VAL A 149 11.44 22.64 5.96
C VAL A 149 11.58 21.23 6.55
N ALA A 150 12.02 21.11 7.80
CA ALA A 150 12.13 19.81 8.49
C ALA A 150 10.78 19.07 8.60
N VAL A 151 9.67 19.81 8.80
CA VAL A 151 8.33 19.22 8.76
C VAL A 151 7.98 18.78 7.33
N GLN A 152 8.33 19.57 6.30
CA GLN A 152 8.08 19.19 4.91
C GLN A 152 8.82 17.90 4.54
N GLU A 153 10.10 17.81 4.90
CA GLU A 153 10.94 16.63 4.68
C GLU A 153 10.34 15.39 5.35
N LYS A 154 9.83 15.50 6.58
CA LYS A 154 9.23 14.36 7.27
C LYS A 154 7.96 13.85 6.60
N VAL A 155 7.14 14.75 6.07
CA VAL A 155 5.94 14.39 5.31
C VAL A 155 6.34 13.75 3.97
N PHE A 156 7.34 14.31 3.29
CA PHE A 156 7.86 13.78 2.04
C PHE A 156 8.44 12.37 2.21
N GLU A 157 9.20 12.12 3.29
CA GLU A 157 9.68 10.80 3.67
C GLU A 157 8.51 9.81 3.83
N MET A 158 7.46 10.21 4.55
CA MET A 158 6.26 9.39 4.73
C MET A 158 5.56 9.07 3.39
N LEU A 159 5.43 10.05 2.49
CA LEU A 159 4.85 9.83 1.16
C LEU A 159 5.68 8.83 0.35
N THR A 160 7.01 8.96 0.41
CA THR A 160 7.96 8.08 -0.28
C THR A 160 7.88 6.65 0.24
N LEU A 161 7.91 6.45 1.56
CA LEU A 161 7.76 5.13 2.19
C LEU A 161 6.42 4.48 1.81
N THR A 162 5.36 5.29 1.77
CA THR A 162 4.03 4.80 1.41
C THR A 162 3.97 4.35 -0.05
N ARG A 163 4.59 5.11 -0.98
CA ARG A 163 4.71 4.71 -2.39
C ARG A 163 5.43 3.37 -2.54
N THR A 164 6.56 3.17 -1.86
CA THR A 164 7.29 1.89 -1.89
C THR A 164 6.43 0.73 -1.39
N LYS A 165 5.65 0.94 -0.31
CA LYS A 165 4.73 -0.07 0.21
C LYS A 165 3.64 -0.45 -0.81
N ILE A 166 3.10 0.54 -1.53
CA ILE A 166 2.08 0.31 -2.57
C ILE A 166 2.67 -0.40 -3.79
N GLU A 167 3.93 -0.12 -4.14
CA GLU A 167 4.66 -0.86 -5.17
C GLU A 167 4.82 -2.35 -4.80
N ALA A 168 5.11 -2.66 -3.52
CA ALA A 168 5.19 -4.03 -3.04
C ALA A 168 3.86 -4.79 -3.13
N PHE A 169 2.71 -4.12 -3.07
CA PHE A 169 1.41 -4.79 -3.28
C PHE A 169 1.25 -5.32 -4.70
N GLN A 170 1.80 -4.64 -5.71
CA GLN A 170 1.76 -5.15 -7.08
C GLN A 170 2.60 -6.43 -7.25
N THR A 171 3.79 -6.49 -6.64
CA THR A 171 4.64 -7.69 -6.72
C THR A 171 4.01 -8.87 -5.99
N GLN A 172 3.33 -8.63 -4.86
CA GLN A 172 2.60 -9.65 -4.12
C GLN A 172 1.46 -10.28 -4.94
N ILE A 173 0.76 -9.50 -5.80
CA ILE A 173 -0.28 -10.04 -6.69
C ILE A 173 0.32 -11.03 -7.70
N SER A 174 1.46 -10.68 -8.32
CA SER A 174 2.13 -11.59 -9.25
C SER A 174 2.61 -12.86 -8.56
N LYS A 175 3.10 -12.73 -7.32
CA LYS A 175 3.54 -13.85 -6.49
C LYS A 175 2.41 -14.83 -6.20
N TYR A 176 1.20 -14.35 -5.91
CA TYR A 176 0.03 -15.21 -5.72
C TYR A 176 -0.25 -16.14 -6.91
N TYR A 177 -0.24 -15.60 -8.14
CA TYR A 177 -0.46 -16.42 -9.33
C TYR A 177 0.61 -17.50 -9.50
N SER A 178 1.88 -17.16 -9.26
CA SER A 178 2.99 -18.11 -9.32
C SER A 178 2.85 -19.22 -8.28
N GLU A 179 2.68 -18.85 -7.00
CA GLU A 179 2.61 -19.80 -5.89
C GLU A 179 1.37 -20.70 -5.98
N ARG A 180 0.23 -20.13 -6.38
CA ARG A 180 -0.99 -20.91 -6.63
C ARG A 180 -0.81 -21.86 -7.81
N GLY A 181 -0.21 -21.40 -8.90
CA GLY A 181 0.11 -22.23 -10.06
C GLY A 181 0.97 -23.43 -9.68
N ASP A 182 2.04 -23.19 -8.91
CA ASP A 182 2.93 -24.24 -8.41
C ASP A 182 2.22 -25.22 -7.47
N ALA A 183 1.38 -24.72 -6.57
CA ALA A 183 0.60 -25.55 -5.66
C ALA A 183 -0.40 -26.44 -6.42
N VAL A 184 -1.10 -25.88 -7.42
CA VAL A 184 -2.02 -26.62 -8.29
C VAL A 184 -1.27 -27.69 -9.11
N ALA A 185 -0.10 -27.34 -9.67
CA ALA A 185 0.72 -28.28 -10.43
C ALA A 185 1.24 -29.44 -9.57
N LYS A 186 1.62 -29.17 -8.30
CA LYS A 186 2.01 -30.22 -7.35
C LYS A 186 0.83 -31.09 -6.96
N ALA A 187 -0.35 -30.49 -6.73
CA ALA A 187 -1.57 -31.22 -6.39
C ALA A 187 -2.03 -32.15 -7.52
N SER A 188 -1.87 -31.74 -8.78
CA SER A 188 -2.24 -32.56 -9.95
C SER A 188 -1.23 -33.69 -10.23
N LYS A 189 0.07 -33.43 -10.05
CA LYS A 189 1.14 -34.43 -10.21
C LYS A 189 1.20 -35.44 -9.06
N GLN A 190 0.83 -35.03 -7.84
CA GLN A 190 0.89 -35.86 -6.63
C GLN A 190 -0.47 -35.86 -5.91
N PRO A 191 -1.52 -36.43 -6.53
CA PRO A 191 -2.89 -36.34 -6.01
C PRO A 191 -3.13 -37.09 -4.70
N HIS A 192 -2.19 -37.97 -4.30
CA HIS A 192 -2.19 -38.68 -3.02
C HIS A 192 -1.75 -37.80 -1.83
N VAL A 193 -1.05 -36.69 -2.09
CA VAL A 193 -0.61 -35.74 -1.06
C VAL A 193 -1.73 -34.72 -0.84
N GLY A 194 -2.53 -34.92 0.21
CA GLY A 194 -3.66 -34.04 0.55
C GLY A 194 -3.26 -32.59 0.85
N ASP A 195 -2.05 -32.37 1.36
CA ASP A 195 -1.57 -31.05 1.77
C ASP A 195 -1.46 -30.06 0.59
N TYR A 196 -1.16 -30.52 -0.63
CA TYR A 196 -1.12 -29.61 -1.78
C TYR A 196 -2.51 -29.06 -2.14
N ARG A 197 -3.58 -29.84 -1.93
CA ARG A 197 -4.95 -29.35 -2.13
C ARG A 197 -5.31 -28.31 -1.07
N GLN A 198 -4.92 -28.56 0.18
CA GLN A 198 -5.12 -27.59 1.26
C GLN A 198 -4.32 -26.31 1.00
N LEU A 199 -3.06 -26.43 0.56
CA LEU A 199 -2.21 -25.29 0.23
C LEU A 199 -2.84 -24.35 -0.80
N VAL A 200 -3.51 -24.87 -1.83
CA VAL A 200 -4.23 -24.03 -2.81
C VAL A 200 -5.32 -23.21 -2.12
N HIS A 201 -6.08 -23.81 -1.21
CA HIS A 201 -7.14 -23.09 -0.47
C HIS A 201 -6.57 -22.08 0.54
N GLU A 202 -5.48 -22.42 1.23
CA GLU A 202 -4.80 -21.50 2.14
C GLU A 202 -4.25 -20.28 1.40
N LEU A 203 -3.65 -20.47 0.21
CA LEU A 203 -3.17 -19.38 -0.63
C LEU A 203 -4.31 -18.46 -1.08
N ASP A 204 -5.46 -19.02 -1.46
CA ASP A 204 -6.65 -18.25 -1.85
C ASP A 204 -7.19 -17.41 -0.68
N GLN A 205 -7.31 -18.01 0.51
CA GLN A 205 -7.77 -17.31 1.72
C GLN A 205 -6.78 -16.24 2.19
N TYR A 206 -5.48 -16.55 2.16
CA TYR A 206 -4.41 -15.60 2.45
C TYR A 206 -4.48 -14.40 1.51
N GLN A 207 -4.53 -14.64 0.19
CA GLN A 207 -4.59 -13.56 -0.80
C GLN A 207 -5.81 -12.66 -0.61
N TYR A 208 -6.99 -13.23 -0.33
CA TYR A 208 -8.18 -12.43 -0.07
C TYR A 208 -8.05 -11.56 1.19
N SER A 209 -7.46 -12.11 2.25
CA SER A 209 -7.19 -11.39 3.50
C SER A 209 -6.18 -10.26 3.29
N GLU A 210 -5.13 -10.51 2.52
CA GLU A 210 -4.13 -9.51 2.13
C GLU A 210 -4.76 -8.39 1.31
N LEU A 211 -5.61 -8.70 0.32
CA LEU A 211 -6.31 -7.66 -0.46
C LEU A 211 -7.15 -6.74 0.43
N ARG A 212 -7.76 -7.29 1.47
CA ARG A 212 -8.49 -6.49 2.46
C ARG A 212 -7.57 -5.55 3.24
N LEU A 213 -6.39 -6.02 3.65
CA LEU A 213 -5.38 -5.17 4.30
C LEU A 213 -4.84 -4.09 3.36
N VAL A 214 -4.64 -4.41 2.08
CA VAL A 214 -4.22 -3.44 1.05
C VAL A 214 -5.23 -2.31 0.91
N VAL A 215 -6.53 -2.61 0.83
CA VAL A 215 -7.57 -1.57 0.74
C VAL A 215 -7.63 -0.72 2.01
N LEU A 216 -7.48 -1.32 3.19
CA LEU A 216 -7.37 -0.57 4.44
C LEU A 216 -6.16 0.37 4.44
N GLU A 217 -5.01 -0.09 3.94
CA GLU A 217 -3.81 0.74 3.82
C GLU A 217 -3.98 1.88 2.82
N ILE A 218 -4.62 1.63 1.67
CA ILE A 218 -4.98 2.66 0.68
C ILE A 218 -5.85 3.73 1.35
N ARG A 219 -6.92 3.33 2.04
CA ARG A 219 -7.81 4.26 2.75
C ARG A 219 -7.06 5.09 3.79
N ASN A 220 -6.25 4.43 4.62
CA ASN A 220 -5.48 5.10 5.67
C ASN A 220 -4.43 6.06 5.09
N THR A 221 -3.92 5.76 3.89
CA THR A 221 -2.98 6.63 3.18
C THR A 221 -3.63 7.91 2.71
N TYR A 222 -4.90 7.91 2.29
CA TYR A 222 -5.59 9.16 1.93
C TYR A 222 -5.80 10.09 3.15
N VAL A 223 -5.96 9.53 4.36
CA VAL A 223 -6.17 10.31 5.59
C VAL A 223 -4.89 11.04 6.05
N ARG A 224 -3.74 10.39 5.97
CA ARG A 224 -2.49 10.89 6.58
C ARG A 224 -2.04 12.26 6.02
N PRO A 225 -1.94 12.47 4.70
CA PRO A 225 -1.63 13.77 4.12
C PRO A 225 -2.68 14.82 4.43
N LEU A 226 -3.97 14.46 4.39
CA LEU A 226 -5.07 15.38 4.72
C LEU A 226 -4.89 15.97 6.11
N VAL A 227 -4.75 15.12 7.13
CA VAL A 227 -4.58 15.55 8.52
C VAL A 227 -3.32 16.39 8.70
N LEU A 228 -2.21 15.99 8.08
CA LEU A 228 -0.95 16.73 8.20
C LEU A 228 -1.02 18.11 7.53
N ILE A 229 -1.72 18.24 6.42
CA ILE A 229 -1.83 19.51 5.67
C ILE A 229 -2.87 20.43 6.33
N THR A 230 -3.99 19.90 6.83
CA THR A 230 -5.04 20.70 7.47
C THR A 230 -4.70 21.14 8.89
N GLU A 231 -4.08 20.26 9.69
CA GLU A 231 -3.76 20.56 11.10
C GLU A 231 -2.44 21.33 11.28
N ARG A 232 -1.51 21.24 10.32
CA ARG A 232 -0.17 21.85 10.45
C ARG A 232 0.08 23.07 9.56
N GLY A 233 -0.96 23.64 8.95
CA GLY A 233 -0.91 24.97 8.34
C GLY A 233 0.06 25.09 7.16
N PHE A 234 -0.07 24.20 6.18
CA PHE A 234 0.68 24.27 4.92
C PHE A 234 -0.02 25.21 3.92
N THR A 235 -0.25 26.48 4.29
CA THR A 235 -0.73 27.49 3.32
C THR A 235 0.44 28.37 2.93
N SER A 236 0.77 28.35 1.64
CA SER A 236 1.84 29.14 1.03
C SER A 236 1.73 30.63 1.35
N GLY A 237 2.86 31.22 1.76
CA GLY A 237 3.21 32.63 1.52
C GLY A 237 2.36 33.73 2.16
N HIS A 238 1.22 33.45 2.79
CA HIS A 238 0.45 34.45 3.51
C HIS A 238 0.60 34.21 5.00
N LYS A 239 1.04 35.25 5.71
CA LYS A 239 0.98 35.36 7.16
C LYS A 239 -0.27 34.63 7.65
N CYS A 240 -0.07 33.69 8.56
CA CYS A 240 -1.12 32.93 9.22
C CYS A 240 -2.21 33.87 9.74
N THR A 241 -3.24 34.08 8.92
CA THR A 241 -4.54 34.61 9.32
C THR A 241 -5.55 33.58 8.86
N ARG A 242 -5.79 32.63 9.76
CA ARG A 242 -7.10 32.05 9.99
C ARG A 242 -7.75 31.38 8.78
N THR A 243 -7.38 30.13 8.53
CA THR A 243 -8.22 29.22 7.74
C THR A 243 -9.09 28.41 8.68
N GLN A 244 -10.20 29.03 9.09
CA GLN A 244 -11.34 28.34 9.70
C GLN A 244 -12.12 27.70 8.54
N VAL A 245 -11.79 26.46 8.16
CA VAL A 245 -12.57 25.71 7.15
C VAL A 245 -13.15 24.46 7.81
N LEU A 246 -14.40 24.63 8.23
CA LEU A 246 -15.52 23.69 8.07
C LEU A 246 -15.22 22.21 8.33
N LEU A 247 -15.03 21.86 9.60
CA LEU A 247 -15.62 20.62 10.13
C LEU A 247 -17.09 20.93 10.43
N GLN A 248 -17.99 20.58 9.51
CA GLN A 248 -19.39 20.35 9.90
C GLN A 248 -19.41 19.15 10.86
N PRO A 249 -19.93 19.29 12.09
CA PRO A 249 -20.03 18.16 13.00
C PRO A 249 -21.17 17.27 12.54
N LEU A 250 -20.86 16.08 12.03
CA LEU A 250 -21.79 14.94 12.12
C LEU A 250 -21.85 14.53 13.59
N ALA A 251 -22.66 15.25 14.36
CA ALA A 251 -23.07 14.83 15.69
C ALA A 251 -24.03 13.65 15.53
N THR A 252 -23.65 12.48 16.03
CA THR A 252 -24.33 11.77 17.13
C THR A 252 -23.75 10.36 17.24
N HIS A 253 -22.90 10.13 18.25
CA HIS A 253 -23.14 9.16 19.34
C HIS A 253 -21.93 9.15 20.28
N SER A 254 -22.25 9.20 21.57
CA SER A 254 -21.34 9.41 22.70
C SER A 254 -20.26 8.33 22.83
N TYR A 255 -18.99 8.71 22.68
CA TYR A 255 -17.85 7.95 23.20
C TYR A 255 -16.93 8.90 23.98
N LYS A 256 -16.79 8.67 25.29
CA LYS A 256 -15.85 9.39 26.15
C LYS A 256 -14.44 8.80 25.99
N PRO A 257 -13.39 9.57 25.66
CA PRO A 257 -12.03 9.07 25.72
C PRO A 257 -11.38 9.34 27.09
N ASN A 258 -10.57 8.35 27.51
CA ASN A 258 -9.75 8.30 28.72
C ASN A 258 -8.70 9.44 28.80
N PRO A 259 -8.32 9.92 29.99
CA PRO A 259 -7.38 11.02 30.17
C PRO A 259 -5.92 10.53 30.24
N LEU A 260 -5.38 9.94 29.18
CA LEU A 260 -3.94 9.59 29.11
C LEU A 260 -3.37 9.75 27.69
N GLN A 261 -3.56 10.92 27.08
CA GLN A 261 -2.70 11.37 25.96
C GLN A 261 -2.47 12.88 26.09
N ARG A 262 -1.60 13.27 27.03
CA ARG A 262 -1.01 14.61 27.03
C ARG A 262 0.11 14.64 25.99
N ILE A 263 -0.22 14.99 24.76
CA ILE A 263 0.76 15.52 23.80
C ILE A 263 0.99 16.98 24.21
N VAL A 264 2.19 17.26 24.69
CA VAL A 264 2.62 18.60 25.10
C VAL A 264 2.76 19.48 23.85
N PHE A 265 1.94 20.53 23.74
CA PHE A 265 2.11 21.60 22.75
C PHE A 265 3.08 22.63 23.32
N ILE A 266 4.19 22.87 22.62
CA ILE A 266 5.01 24.07 22.78
C ILE A 266 4.58 25.04 21.67
N ILE A 267 3.81 26.06 22.03
CA ILE A 267 3.54 27.21 21.15
C ILE A 267 4.65 28.23 21.41
N GLY A 268 5.52 28.45 20.42
CA GLY A 268 6.42 29.59 20.40
C GLY A 268 5.61 30.88 20.23
N SER A 269 5.79 31.81 21.16
CA SER A 269 5.09 33.09 21.20
C SER A 269 5.39 33.96 19.97
N CYS A 270 4.39 34.19 19.11
CA CYS A 270 4.38 35.33 18.19
C CYS A 270 3.79 36.55 18.91
N LYS A 271 4.59 37.61 19.06
CA LYS A 271 4.16 38.91 19.58
C LYS A 271 3.10 39.52 18.65
N THR A 272 1.92 39.83 19.19
CA THR A 272 0.98 40.78 18.59
C THR A 272 1.08 42.12 19.35
N PRO A 273 0.99 43.28 18.67
CA PRO A 273 0.67 44.53 19.33
C PRO A 273 -0.86 44.59 19.41
N TYR A 274 -1.45 44.53 20.60
CA TYR A 274 -2.63 45.29 21.06
C TYR A 274 -3.22 44.66 22.35
N SER A 275 -3.30 45.52 23.37
CA SER A 275 -4.09 45.47 24.61
C SER A 275 -4.03 44.22 25.52
N GLY A 276 -3.12 44.30 26.50
CA GLY A 276 -3.45 44.25 27.94
C GLY A 276 -4.10 42.98 28.51
N PHE A 277 -3.28 41.97 28.84
CA PHE A 277 -3.38 41.17 30.07
C PHE A 277 -2.03 40.46 30.27
N ARG A 278 -1.34 40.73 31.39
CA ARG A 278 -0.10 40.05 31.79
C ARG A 278 -0.46 38.79 32.58
N LEU A 279 0.09 37.66 32.18
CA LEU A 279 0.27 36.50 33.05
C LEU A 279 1.74 36.10 32.94
N ASP A 280 2.52 36.45 33.96
CA ASP A 280 3.93 36.11 34.09
C ASP A 280 4.04 34.64 34.55
N ILE A 281 4.74 33.79 33.78
CA ILE A 281 5.16 32.45 34.20
C ILE A 281 6.70 32.44 34.21
N PRO A 282 7.36 32.01 35.31
CA PRO A 282 8.80 32.15 35.50
C PRO A 282 9.65 31.24 34.59
N ALA A 283 10.81 31.75 34.21
CA ALA A 283 11.75 31.19 33.23
C ALA A 283 12.71 30.13 33.81
N SER A 284 12.21 29.05 34.40
CA SER A 284 13.07 28.00 35.00
C SER A 284 12.96 26.61 34.38
N VAL A 285 12.39 26.45 33.18
CA VAL A 285 12.34 25.14 32.50
C VAL A 285 12.88 25.26 31.07
N TRP A 286 14.19 25.44 30.95
CA TRP A 286 14.91 25.28 29.68
C TRP A 286 16.17 24.45 29.92
N THR A 287 16.05 23.13 29.80
CA THR A 287 17.19 22.25 29.53
C THR A 287 16.67 21.02 28.79
N ILE A 288 16.82 21.00 27.46
CA ILE A 288 16.73 19.78 26.67
C ILE A 288 18.14 19.50 26.17
N GLN A 289 18.70 18.40 26.65
CA GLN A 289 20.03 17.91 26.36
C GLN A 289 20.01 17.21 24.99
N TRP A 290 20.72 17.78 24.01
CA TRP A 290 20.92 17.19 22.69
C TRP A 290 21.97 16.07 22.78
N HIS A 291 21.60 14.84 22.44
CA HIS A 291 22.58 13.79 22.13
C HIS A 291 22.78 13.73 20.61
N HIS A 292 23.88 14.31 20.15
CA HIS A 292 24.44 14.06 18.83
C HIS A 292 25.11 12.68 18.83
N SER A 293 24.71 11.79 17.94
CA SER A 293 25.60 10.71 17.49
C SER A 293 25.18 10.22 16.11
N LEU A 294 26.19 10.07 15.25
CA LEU A 294 26.20 9.40 13.94
C LEU A 294 25.85 10.27 12.72
N PHE A 295 26.80 11.10 12.32
CA PHE A 295 27.16 11.26 10.91
C PHE A 295 28.66 11.63 10.84
N GLU A 296 29.52 10.61 10.82
CA GLU A 296 30.89 10.71 10.35
C GLU A 296 31.13 9.59 9.34
N SER A 297 31.87 9.93 8.28
CA SER A 297 32.41 9.08 7.21
C SER A 297 31.55 8.94 5.96
N LEU A 298 31.73 9.90 5.04
CA LEU A 298 32.27 9.63 3.70
C LEU A 298 32.69 10.95 3.04
N VAL A 299 34.00 11.16 3.03
CA VAL A 299 34.74 11.97 2.04
C VAL A 299 34.75 11.20 0.72
#